data_AF-A0A2U7PD45-F1
#
_entry.id   AF-A0A2U7PD45-F1
#
_cell.length_a   1.000
_cell.length_b   1.000
_cell.length_c   1.000
_cell.angle_alpha   90.00
_cell.angle_beta   90.00
_cell.angle_gamma   90.00
#
_symmetry.space_group_name_H-M   'P 1'
#
loop_
_entity.id
_entity.type
_entity.pdbx_description
1 polymer ?
#
loop_
_entity_poly.entity_id
_entity_poly.type
_entity_poly.pdbx_seq_one_letter_code
_entity_poly.pdbx_strand_id
1 'polypeptide(L)' 'MEKIFKIEKEIYDKDILKKAIIDFEEVTKIFLEENNLIISGDTEEEIEEIFNELMNYYIGLFNQ' A
#
# COMPACT_ATOMS: atom_id res chain seq x y z
N MET A 1 14.99 1.81 5.43
CA MET A 1 14.69 0.38 5.63
C MET A 1 13.46 0.00 4.82
N GLU A 2 13.20 -1.28 4.59
CA GLU A 2 12.06 -1.75 3.79
C GLU A 2 11.32 -2.86 4.53
N LYS A 3 10.00 -2.89 4.35
CA LYS A 3 9.13 -3.97 4.85
C LYS A 3 8.23 -4.44 3.71
N ILE A 4 7.97 -5.75 3.70
CA ILE A 4 7.19 -6.41 2.67
C ILE A 4 5.87 -6.87 3.29
N PHE A 5 4.76 -6.37 2.77
CA PHE A 5 3.41 -6.78 3.12
C PHE A 5 2.86 -7.67 2.01
N LYS A 6 2.48 -8.90 2.37
CA LYS A 6 1.88 -9.84 1.42
C LYS A 6 0.40 -9.50 1.24
N ILE A 7 0.03 -9.18 0.01
CA ILE A 7 -1.32 -8.83 -0.39
C ILE A 7 -1.98 -10.07 -0.99
N GLU A 8 -2.96 -10.62 -0.28
CA GLU A 8 -3.73 -11.77 -0.75
C GLU A 8 -4.80 -11.32 -1.76
N LYS A 9 -4.72 -11.85 -2.99
CA LYS A 9 -5.64 -11.46 -4.09
C LYS A 9 -7.11 -11.73 -3.80
N GLU A 10 -7.40 -12.64 -2.87
CA GLU A 10 -8.76 -12.97 -2.45
C GLU A 10 -9.39 -11.88 -1.58
N ILE A 11 -8.55 -11.03 -0.98
CA ILE A 11 -8.95 -9.95 -0.07
C ILE A 11 -8.84 -8.59 -0.77
N TYR A 12 -7.84 -8.44 -1.65
CA TYR A 12 -7.50 -7.16 -2.26
C TYR A 12 -7.71 -7.17 -3.77
N ASP A 13 -8.58 -6.27 -4.23
CA ASP A 13 -8.70 -5.97 -5.66
C ASP A 13 -7.43 -5.24 -6.14
N LYS A 14 -6.74 -5.84 -7.10
CA LYS A 14 -5.45 -5.33 -7.58
C LYS A 14 -5.55 -4.00 -8.30
N ASP A 15 -6.63 -3.75 -9.01
CA ASP A 15 -6.77 -2.54 -9.82
C ASP A 15 -7.09 -1.36 -8.91
N ILE A 16 -7.93 -1.58 -7.88
CA ILE A 16 -8.19 -0.59 -6.84
C ILE A 16 -6.93 -0.33 -6.01
N LEU A 17 -6.16 -1.37 -5.65
CA LEU A 17 -4.90 -1.19 -4.92
C LEU A 17 -3.86 -0.42 -5.74
N LYS A 18 -3.70 -0.74 -7.03
CA LYS A 18 -2.81 0.04 -7.92
C LYS A 18 -3.23 1.48 -7.99
N LYS A 19 -4.54 1.74 -8.11
CA LYS A 19 -5.07 3.11 -8.08
C LYS A 19 -4.74 3.80 -6.76
N ALA A 20 -4.96 3.14 -5.62
CA ALA A 20 -4.62 3.68 -4.31
C ALA A 20 -3.12 4.06 -4.20
N ILE A 21 -2.23 3.21 -4.74
CA ILE A 21 -0.78 3.48 -4.75
C ILE A 21 -0.44 4.67 -5.67
N ILE A 22 -1.07 4.76 -6.84
CA ILE A 22 -0.86 5.88 -7.78
C ILE A 22 -1.38 7.18 -7.17
N ASP A 23 -2.54 7.16 -6.53
CA ASP A 23 -3.10 8.33 -5.84
C ASP A 23 -2.21 8.75 -4.65
N PHE A 24 -1.43 7.81 -4.09
CA PHE A 24 -0.38 8.04 -3.10
C PHE A 24 0.99 8.46 -3.69
N GLU A 25 1.13 8.70 -5.01
CA GLU A 25 2.41 8.93 -5.72
C GLU A 25 3.34 10.00 -5.10
N GLU A 26 2.83 10.90 -4.25
CA GLU A 26 3.68 11.81 -3.47
C GLU A 26 4.61 11.09 -2.48
N VAL A 27 4.27 9.86 -2.09
CA VAL A 27 5.06 9.00 -1.20
C VAL A 27 5.83 8.00 -2.06
N THR A 28 7.02 8.37 -2.52
CA THR A 28 7.96 7.52 -3.30
C THR A 28 8.44 6.25 -2.57
N LYS A 29 7.77 5.90 -1.48
CA LYS A 29 8.10 4.85 -0.53
C LYS A 29 7.33 3.56 -0.80
N ILE A 30 6.37 3.52 -1.71
CA ILE A 30 5.47 2.37 -1.92
C ILE A 30 5.66 1.76 -3.32
N PHE A 31 5.92 0.45 -3.38
CA PHE A 31 6.03 -0.32 -4.61
C PHE A 31 5.18 -1.59 -4.54
N LEU A 32 4.53 -1.96 -5.63
CA LEU A 32 3.79 -3.21 -5.74
C LEU A 32 4.46 -4.14 -6.76
N GLU A 33 5.07 -5.22 -6.26
CA GLU A 33 5.65 -6.27 -7.09
C GLU A 33 4.84 -7.55 -6.92
N GLU A 34 4.18 -8.00 -7.99
CA GLU A 34 3.25 -9.13 -7.99
C GLU A 34 2.12 -9.02 -6.93
N ASN A 35 2.36 -9.55 -5.73
CA ASN A 35 1.47 -9.57 -4.56
C ASN A 35 2.17 -9.02 -3.31
N ASN A 36 3.32 -8.39 -3.47
CA ASN A 36 4.11 -7.86 -2.37
C ASN A 36 4.06 -6.34 -2.46
N LEU A 37 3.47 -5.73 -1.43
CA LEU A 37 3.53 -4.31 -1.21
C LEU A 37 4.81 -4.03 -0.41
N ILE A 38 5.76 -3.38 -1.06
CA ILE A 38 7.06 -3.03 -0.50
C ILE A 38 6.98 -1.58 -0.08
N ILE A 39 7.20 -1.33 1.21
CA ILE A 39 7.18 0.03 1.77
C ILE A 39 8.54 0.35 2.38
N SER A 40 9.09 1.49 1.98
CA SER A 40 10.36 2.03 2.45
C SER A 40 10.15 3.13 3.47
N GLY A 41 10.99 3.23 4.50
CA GLY A 41 10.91 4.31 5.49
C GLY A 41 12.19 4.43 6.31
N ASP A 42 12.28 5.46 7.14
CA ASP A 42 13.41 5.70 8.04
C ASP A 42 13.27 4.90 9.34
N THR A 43 12.03 4.64 9.77
CA THR A 43 11.68 3.84 10.95
C THR A 43 10.60 2.80 10.63
N GLU A 44 10.47 1.78 11.50
CA GLU A 44 9.38 0.80 11.38
C GLU A 44 8.01 1.45 11.62
N GLU A 45 7.93 2.41 12.55
CA GLU A 45 6.70 3.15 12.84
C GLU A 45 6.21 3.92 11.60
N GLU A 46 7.10 4.61 10.90
CA GLU A 46 6.76 5.31 9.65
C GLU A 46 6.23 4.33 8.58
N ILE A 47 6.85 3.16 8.45
CA ILE A 47 6.41 2.15 7.48
C ILE A 47 5.00 1.64 7.79
N GLU A 48 4.69 1.40 9.06
CA GLU A 48 3.35 0.98 9.50
C GLU A 48 2.32 2.09 9.30
N GLU A 49 2.68 3.35 9.56
CA GLU A 49 1.81 4.50 9.27
C GLU A 49 1.48 4.59 7.78
N ILE A 50 2.48 4.54 6.90
CA ILE A 50 2.29 4.55 5.44
C ILE A 50 1.40 3.39 5.00
N PHE A 51 1.64 2.19 5.52
CA PHE A 51 0.79 1.03 5.22
C PHE A 51 -0.66 1.28 5.61
N ASN A 52 -0.90 1.73 6.84
CA ASN A 52 -2.25 1.95 7.35
C ASN A 52 -3.00 3.03 6.58
N GLU A 53 -2.33 4.14 6.24
CA GLU A 53 -2.93 5.20 5.44
C GLU A 53 -3.32 4.73 4.03
N LEU A 54 -2.42 4.00 3.36
CA LEU A 54 -2.72 3.39 2.06
C LEU A 54 -3.93 2.46 2.14
N MET A 55 -3.98 1.60 3.16
CA MET A 55 -5.07 0.63 3.32
C MET A 55 -6.40 1.31 3.63
N ASN A 56 -6.40 2.36 4.45
CA ASN A 56 -7.59 3.17 4.72
C ASN A 56 -8.10 3.84 3.43
N TYR A 57 -7.20 4.37 2.61
CA TYR A 57 -7.56 4.96 1.33
C TYR A 57 -8.13 3.92 0.35
N TYR A 58 -7.47 2.75 0.24
CA TYR A 58 -7.95 1.62 -0.53
C TYR A 58 -9.39 1.22 -0.14
N ILE A 59 -9.67 1.09 1.17
CA ILE A 59 -11.02 0.78 1.67
C ILE A 59 -12.01 1.86 1.26
N GLY A 60 -11.60 3.14 1.31
CA GLY A 60 -12.42 4.26 0.85
C GLY A 60 -12.77 4.16 -0.63
N LEU A 61 -11.83 3.76 -1.48
CA LEU A 61 -12.05 3.55 -2.92
C LEU A 61 -12.92 2.32 -3.20
N PHE A 62 -12.75 1.24 -2.44
CA PHE A 62 -13.48 -0.02 -2.63
C PHE A 62 -14.98 0.10 -2.35
N ASN A 63 -15.37 0.99 -1.43
CA ASN A 63 -16.77 1.17 -1.01
C ASN A 63 -17.56 2.22 -1.80
N GLN A 64 -16.98 2.78 -2.88
CA GLN A 64 -17.65 3.75 -3.77
C GLN A 64 -18.31 3.04 -4.96
#